data_AF-A0A7S0FWU4-F1
#
_entry.id   AF-A0A7S0FWU4-F1
#
_cell.length_a   1.000
_cell.length_b   1.000
_cell.length_c   1.000
_cell.angle_alpha   90.00
_cell.angle_beta   90.00
_cell.angle_gamma   90.00
#
_symmetry.space_group_name_H-M   'P 1'
#
loop_
_entity.id
_entity.type
_entity.pdbx_description
1 polymer ?
#
loop_
_entity_poly.entity_id
_entity_poly.type
_entity_poly.pdbx_seq_one_letter_code
_entity_poly.pdbx_strand_id
1 'polypeptide(L)'
;MAKMALKVVLLAAALAGASASSDDGEVTRRAISELEGMIRRQREQIAALRAQGEARRLADDAAALPPSLHPSASTRSYTDEENLEIAMDHLWLILCGTLVMFMQAGFAMVEAGCCRFKNVQNVLLKNLTDVCVGTLGWYFLGWGFAYGGPLDKDGKLVGGFAGTQMFAGTNFAERQEDGQLEPSASMMNWYFQWA
;
A
#
# COMPACT_ATOMS: atom_id res chain seq x y z
N MET A 1 -15.80 1.37 -25.99
CA MET A 1 -16.10 2.75 -25.57
C MET A 1 -16.10 3.73 -26.75
N ALA A 2 -14.96 4.06 -27.36
CA ALA A 2 -14.89 5.04 -28.47
C ALA A 2 -15.76 4.69 -29.71
N LYS A 3 -15.80 3.42 -30.12
CA LYS A 3 -16.63 2.94 -31.25
C LYS A 3 -18.14 3.07 -31.01
N MET A 4 -18.57 3.11 -29.75
CA MET A 4 -19.99 3.22 -29.39
C MET A 4 -20.43 4.68 -29.32
N ALA A 5 -19.57 5.57 -28.80
CA ALA A 5 -19.77 7.02 -28.84
C ALA A 5 -19.84 7.56 -30.28
N LEU A 6 -18.96 7.08 -31.17
CA LEU A 6 -18.98 7.44 -32.59
C LEU A 6 -20.27 7.02 -33.28
N LYS A 7 -20.80 5.82 -32.97
CA LYS A 7 -22.08 5.34 -33.50
C LYS A 7 -23.25 6.20 -33.03
N VAL A 8 -23.28 6.65 -31.78
CA VAL A 8 -24.36 7.50 -31.24
C VAL A 8 -24.33 8.90 -31.85
N VAL A 9 -23.15 9.50 -32.02
CA VAL A 9 -23.01 10.81 -32.68
C VAL A 9 -23.38 10.72 -34.15
N LEU A 10 -22.99 9.64 -34.86
CA LEU A 10 -23.39 9.41 -36.24
C LEU A 10 -24.89 9.14 -36.39
N LEU A 11 -25.51 8.43 -35.44
CA LEU A 11 -26.95 8.19 -35.45
C LEU A 11 -27.74 9.48 -35.17
N ALA A 12 -27.27 10.32 -34.25
CA ALA A 12 -27.85 11.63 -33.96
C ALA A 12 -27.72 12.59 -35.17
N ALA A 13 -26.58 12.57 -35.86
CA ALA A 13 -26.40 13.33 -37.10
C ALA A 13 -27.29 12.82 -38.26
N ALA A 14 -27.46 11.49 -38.38
CA ALA A 14 -28.34 10.89 -39.38
C ALA A 14 -29.82 11.22 -39.14
N LEU A 15 -30.26 11.22 -37.87
CA LEU A 15 -31.63 11.59 -37.47
C LEU A 15 -31.88 13.09 -37.62
N ALA A 16 -30.88 13.95 -37.35
CA ALA A 16 -30.96 15.37 -37.65
C ALA A 16 -31.06 15.64 -39.17
N GLY A 17 -30.39 14.82 -39.99
CA GLY A 17 -30.50 14.88 -41.45
C GLY A 17 -31.86 14.43 -42.00
N ALA A 18 -32.58 13.55 -41.29
CA ALA A 18 -33.92 13.08 -41.67
C ALA A 18 -35.03 14.14 -41.42
N SER A 19 -34.73 15.24 -40.72
CA SER A 19 -35.67 16.33 -40.41
C SER A 19 -36.10 17.21 -41.59
N ALA A 20 -35.68 16.87 -42.82
CA ALA A 20 -35.97 17.65 -44.03
C ALA A 20 -37.28 17.23 -44.76
N SER A 21 -38.00 16.18 -44.34
CA SER A 21 -39.21 15.71 -45.04
C SER A 21 -40.48 15.70 -44.15
N SER A 22 -41.08 16.89 -44.08
CA SER A 22 -42.48 17.33 -43.87
C SER A 22 -43.65 16.45 -43.33
N ASP A 23 -43.53 15.23 -42.80
CA ASP A 23 -44.73 14.48 -42.32
C ASP A 23 -44.66 13.87 -40.89
N ASP A 24 -43.59 14.07 -40.12
CA ASP A 24 -43.28 13.17 -39.00
C ASP A 24 -43.06 13.86 -37.63
N GLY A 25 -44.01 14.72 -37.22
CA GLY A 25 -43.92 15.50 -35.98
C GLY A 25 -43.97 14.68 -34.68
N GLU A 26 -44.67 13.54 -34.69
CA GLU A 26 -44.81 12.66 -33.51
C GLU A 26 -43.63 11.68 -33.41
N VAL A 27 -43.16 11.17 -34.57
CA VAL A 27 -41.98 10.30 -34.67
C VAL A 27 -40.71 11.04 -34.25
N THR A 28 -40.58 12.32 -34.64
CA THR A 28 -39.47 13.17 -34.20
C THR A 28 -39.46 13.35 -32.67
N ARG A 29 -40.63 13.55 -32.05
CA ARG A 29 -40.75 13.70 -30.58
C ARG A 29 -40.42 12.39 -29.84
N ARG A 30 -40.82 11.24 -30.38
CA ARG A 30 -40.48 9.92 -29.82
C ARG A 30 -38.97 9.66 -29.92
N ALA A 31 -38.37 9.94 -31.07
CA ALA A 31 -36.93 9.80 -31.28
C ALA A 31 -36.10 10.69 -30.33
N ILE A 32 -36.54 11.93 -30.09
CA ILE A 32 -35.89 12.83 -29.13
C ILE A 32 -35.98 12.28 -27.70
N SER A 33 -37.14 11.80 -27.27
CA SER A 33 -37.31 11.26 -25.91
C SER A 33 -36.48 9.99 -25.65
N GLU A 34 -36.34 9.13 -26.66
CA GLU A 34 -35.47 7.95 -26.58
C GLU A 34 -33.99 8.33 -26.53
N LEU A 35 -33.60 9.36 -27.31
CA LEU A 35 -32.23 9.86 -27.33
C LEU A 35 -31.84 10.48 -25.98
N GLU A 36 -32.73 11.26 -25.37
CA GLU A 36 -32.53 11.79 -24.02
C GLU A 36 -32.41 10.67 -22.97
N GLY A 37 -33.21 9.62 -23.11
CA GLY A 37 -33.11 8.41 -22.28
C GLY A 37 -31.77 7.70 -22.42
N MET A 38 -31.26 7.56 -23.66
CA MET A 38 -29.95 6.97 -23.92
C MET A 38 -28.80 7.82 -23.40
N ILE A 39 -28.90 9.15 -23.51
CA ILE A 39 -27.88 10.08 -22.99
C ILE A 39 -27.79 10.02 -21.46
N ARG A 40 -28.93 9.94 -20.76
CA ARG A 40 -28.96 9.77 -19.30
C ARG A 40 -28.27 8.49 -18.86
N ARG A 41 -28.60 7.35 -19.50
CA ARG A 41 -27.98 6.06 -19.21
C ARG A 41 -26.47 6.05 -19.49
N GLN A 42 -26.01 6.72 -20.55
CA GLN A 42 -24.57 6.83 -20.82
C GLN A 42 -23.84 7.68 -19.78
N ARG A 43 -24.44 8.80 -19.33
CA ARG A 43 -23.84 9.63 -18.28
C ARG A 43 -23.71 8.85 -16.97
N GLU A 44 -24.72 8.07 -16.62
CA GLU A 44 -24.71 7.18 -15.45
C GLU A 44 -23.63 6.10 -15.58
N GLN A 45 -23.51 5.45 -16.75
CA GLN A 45 -22.46 4.46 -17.00
C GLN A 45 -21.04 5.05 -16.93
N ILE A 46 -20.83 6.28 -17.44
CA ILE A 46 -19.54 6.96 -17.37
C ILE A 46 -19.20 7.35 -15.93
N ALA A 47 -20.20 7.78 -15.13
CA ALA A 47 -20.00 8.07 -13.71
C ALA A 47 -19.61 6.81 -12.92
N ALA A 48 -20.29 5.69 -13.16
CA ALA A 48 -19.98 4.41 -12.52
C ALA A 48 -18.57 3.90 -12.88
N LEU A 49 -18.17 3.99 -14.15
CA LEU A 49 -16.83 3.58 -14.60
C LEU A 49 -15.72 4.47 -14.03
N ARG A 50 -15.97 5.77 -13.86
CA ARG A 50 -15.02 6.67 -13.20
C ARG A 50 -14.86 6.34 -11.72
N ALA A 51 -15.97 6.08 -11.02
CA ALA A 51 -15.93 5.64 -9.63
C ALA A 51 -15.17 4.30 -9.48
N GLN A 52 -15.37 3.37 -10.41
CA GLN A 52 -14.65 2.09 -10.42
C GLN A 52 -13.15 2.26 -10.73
N GLY A 53 -12.80 3.18 -11.63
CA GLY A 53 -11.40 3.53 -11.92
C GLY A 53 -10.72 4.26 -10.76
N GLU A 54 -11.44 5.12 -10.05
CA GLU A 54 -10.97 5.82 -8.87
C GLU A 54 -10.77 4.85 -7.70
N ALA A 55 -11.71 3.94 -7.45
CA ALA A 55 -11.55 2.87 -6.47
C ALA A 55 -10.36 1.94 -6.79
N ARG A 56 -10.15 1.62 -8.07
CA ARG A 56 -8.99 0.83 -8.50
C ARG A 56 -7.68 1.60 -8.36
N ARG A 57 -7.67 2.91 -8.65
CA ARG A 57 -6.51 3.77 -8.41
C ARG A 57 -6.16 3.87 -6.93
N LEU A 58 -7.15 4.04 -6.07
CA LEU A 58 -6.93 4.03 -4.62
C LEU A 58 -6.39 2.67 -4.12
N ALA A 59 -6.83 1.56 -4.71
CA ALA A 59 -6.30 0.23 -4.40
C ALA A 59 -4.86 0.03 -4.91
N ASP A 60 -4.56 0.48 -6.13
CA ASP A 60 -3.22 0.43 -6.71
C ASP A 60 -2.25 1.38 -5.96
N ASP A 61 -2.70 2.56 -5.54
CA ASP A 61 -1.94 3.51 -4.73
C ASP A 61 -1.70 2.97 -3.30
N ALA A 62 -2.65 2.24 -2.73
CA ALA A 62 -2.47 1.53 -1.46
C ALA A 62 -1.47 0.37 -1.58
N ALA A 63 -1.44 -0.33 -2.72
CA ALA A 63 -0.46 -1.38 -3.02
C ALA A 63 0.94 -0.82 -3.35
N ALA A 64 1.04 0.45 -3.76
CA ALA A 64 2.29 1.14 -4.05
C ALA A 64 2.97 1.77 -2.82
N LEU A 65 2.28 1.80 -1.66
CA LEU A 65 2.90 2.16 -0.40
C LEU A 65 3.97 1.09 -0.06
N PRO A 66 5.17 1.50 0.39
CA PRO A 66 6.16 0.53 0.84
C PRO A 66 5.54 -0.32 1.96
N PRO A 67 5.87 -1.62 2.08
CA PRO A 67 5.32 -2.52 3.09
C PRO A 67 5.42 -1.99 4.54
N SER A 68 6.35 -1.04 4.77
CA SER A 68 6.51 -0.30 6.01
C SER A 68 5.35 0.64 6.38
N LEU A 69 4.43 0.93 5.45
CA LEU A 69 3.30 1.85 5.60
C LEU A 69 1.96 1.22 5.21
N HIS A 70 1.80 -0.10 5.41
CA HIS A 70 0.44 -0.64 5.47
C HIS A 70 -0.31 0.15 6.56
N PRO A 71 -1.47 0.77 6.24
CA PRO A 71 -2.22 1.55 7.20
C PRO A 71 -2.42 0.72 8.46
N SER A 72 -2.14 1.35 9.61
CA SER A 72 -2.34 0.76 10.94
C SER A 72 -3.64 -0.05 10.91
N ALA A 73 -3.56 -1.29 11.36
CA ALA A 73 -4.69 -2.17 11.55
C ALA A 73 -5.60 -1.62 12.65
N SER A 74 -6.17 -0.43 12.44
CA SER A 74 -7.18 0.15 13.29
C SER A 74 -8.47 -0.61 13.01
N THR A 75 -8.71 -1.63 13.85
CA THR A 75 -10.01 -2.21 14.18
C THR A 75 -10.99 -2.27 12.99
N ARG A 76 -10.71 -3.15 12.02
CA ARG A 76 -11.77 -3.75 11.23
C ARG A 76 -12.12 -5.06 11.93
N SER A 77 -13.39 -5.31 12.24
CA SER A 77 -13.82 -6.68 12.53
C SER A 77 -13.66 -7.48 11.24
N TYR A 78 -12.47 -8.03 11.05
CA TYR A 78 -12.11 -8.85 9.91
C TYR A 78 -13.00 -10.10 9.92
N THR A 79 -13.47 -10.50 8.75
CA THR A 79 -14.07 -11.83 8.58
C THR A 79 -12.99 -12.89 8.86
N ASP A 80 -13.38 -14.11 9.26
CA ASP A 80 -12.40 -15.19 9.55
C ASP A 80 -11.42 -15.43 8.39
N GLU A 81 -11.84 -15.16 7.14
CA GLU A 81 -11.01 -15.25 5.94
C GLU A 81 -9.96 -14.12 5.84
N GLU A 82 -10.32 -12.86 6.11
CA GLU A 82 -9.37 -11.73 6.09
C GLU A 82 -8.31 -11.85 7.20
N ASN A 83 -8.68 -12.38 8.38
CA ASN A 83 -7.73 -12.64 9.47
C ASN A 83 -6.67 -13.68 9.10
N LEU A 84 -7.06 -14.69 8.30
CA LEU A 84 -6.13 -15.73 7.86
C LEU A 84 -5.10 -15.17 6.88
N GLU A 85 -5.52 -14.35 5.91
CA GLU A 85 -4.61 -13.72 4.96
C GLU A 85 -3.57 -12.84 5.67
N ILE A 86 -4.01 -11.97 6.58
CA ILE A 86 -3.11 -11.12 7.38
C ILE A 86 -2.15 -11.95 8.22
N ALA A 87 -2.62 -13.01 8.88
CA ALA A 87 -1.77 -13.89 9.68
C ALA A 87 -0.73 -14.64 8.83
N MET A 88 -1.10 -15.05 7.61
CA MET A 88 -0.18 -15.69 6.68
C MET A 88 0.90 -14.73 6.17
N ASP A 89 0.52 -13.49 5.84
CA ASP A 89 1.48 -12.44 5.44
C ASP A 89 2.43 -12.11 6.59
N HIS A 90 1.93 -12.07 7.82
CA HIS A 90 2.76 -11.85 9.01
C HIS A 90 3.76 -12.99 9.23
N LEU A 91 3.29 -14.24 9.14
CA LEU A 91 4.14 -15.42 9.24
C LEU A 91 5.24 -15.39 8.16
N TRP A 92 4.87 -15.03 6.93
CA TRP A 92 5.80 -14.89 5.83
C TRP A 92 6.87 -13.83 6.10
N LEU A 93 6.49 -12.64 6.57
CA LEU A 93 7.44 -11.57 6.89
C LEU A 93 8.38 -11.94 8.04
N ILE A 94 7.89 -12.61 9.08
CA ILE A 94 8.73 -13.09 10.20
C ILE A 94 9.71 -14.17 9.71
N LEU A 95 9.25 -15.07 8.85
CA LEU A 95 10.10 -16.09 8.25
C LEU A 95 11.19 -15.45 7.38
N CYS A 96 10.81 -14.52 6.50
CA CYS A 96 11.77 -13.77 5.68
C CYS A 96 12.76 -12.99 6.55
N GLY A 97 12.31 -12.28 7.58
CA GLY A 97 13.20 -11.58 8.51
C GLY A 97 14.17 -12.52 9.23
N THR A 98 13.72 -13.70 9.63
CA THR A 98 14.62 -14.71 10.23
C THR A 98 15.70 -15.18 9.25
N LEU A 99 15.36 -15.32 7.97
CA LEU A 99 16.31 -15.68 6.91
C LEU A 99 17.32 -14.55 6.63
N VAL A 100 16.91 -13.28 6.69
CA VAL A 100 17.83 -12.14 6.51
C VAL A 100 18.79 -12.03 7.70
N MET A 101 18.30 -12.20 8.94
CA MET A 101 19.16 -12.27 10.13
C MET A 101 20.21 -13.38 10.04
N PHE A 102 19.88 -14.48 9.37
CA PHE A 102 20.83 -15.57 9.13
C PHE A 102 22.00 -15.15 8.21
N MET A 103 21.87 -14.09 7.42
CA MET A 103 22.97 -13.54 6.62
C MET A 103 24.08 -12.97 7.51
N GLN A 104 23.73 -12.32 8.63
CA GLN A 104 24.72 -11.81 9.59
C GLN A 104 25.51 -12.97 10.24
N ALA A 105 24.82 -14.06 10.59
CA ALA A 105 25.47 -15.28 11.06
C ALA A 105 26.32 -15.95 9.96
N GLY A 106 25.87 -15.89 8.71
CA GLY A 106 26.59 -16.38 7.54
C GLY A 106 27.90 -15.64 7.29
N PHE A 107 27.88 -14.30 7.34
CA PHE A 107 29.08 -13.48 7.22
C PHE A 107 30.07 -13.76 8.35
N ALA A 108 29.58 -13.87 9.59
CA ALA A 108 30.42 -14.21 10.73
C ALA A 108 31.14 -15.56 10.54
N MET A 109 30.47 -16.56 9.95
CA MET A 109 31.07 -17.87 9.67
C MET A 109 32.12 -17.81 8.56
N VAL A 110 31.87 -17.04 7.50
CA VAL A 110 32.84 -16.84 6.39
C VAL A 110 34.08 -16.10 6.88
N GLU A 111 33.92 -15.01 7.63
CA GLU A 111 35.03 -14.25 8.19
C GLU A 111 35.85 -15.08 9.19
N ALA A 112 35.17 -15.89 10.02
CA ALA A 112 35.83 -16.84 10.91
C ALA A 112 36.63 -17.89 10.12
N GLY A 113 36.10 -18.39 9.00
CA GLY A 113 36.76 -19.37 8.13
C GLY A 113 37.96 -18.81 7.36
N CYS A 114 37.93 -17.53 6.99
CA CYS A 114 39.02 -16.86 6.28
C CYS A 114 40.13 -16.35 7.21
N CYS A 115 39.88 -16.24 8.51
CA CYS A 115 40.86 -15.71 9.45
C CYS A 115 41.70 -16.83 10.11
N ARG A 116 42.92 -16.47 10.54
CA ARG A 116 43.83 -17.41 11.18
C ARG A 116 43.31 -17.79 12.56
N PHE A 117 43.40 -19.07 12.93
CA PHE A 117 42.85 -19.65 14.17
C PHE A 117 43.09 -18.81 15.44
N LYS A 118 44.29 -18.25 15.60
CA LYS A 118 44.67 -17.40 16.74
C LYS A 118 43.87 -16.09 16.87
N ASN A 119 43.21 -15.64 15.81
CA ASN A 119 42.47 -14.38 15.76
C ASN A 119 40.95 -14.59 15.58
N VAL A 120 40.48 -15.83 15.37
CA VAL A 120 39.07 -16.15 15.12
C VAL A 120 38.17 -15.63 16.23
N GLN A 121 38.57 -15.79 17.48
CA GLN A 121 37.77 -15.34 18.63
C GLN A 121 37.55 -13.82 18.62
N ASN A 122 38.55 -13.03 18.22
CA ASN A 122 38.43 -11.58 18.15
C ASN A 122 37.54 -11.13 16.97
N VAL A 123 37.50 -11.94 15.90
CA VAL A 123 36.64 -11.70 14.73
C VAL A 123 35.18 -12.05 15.05
N LEU A 124 34.94 -13.19 15.72
CA LEU A 124 33.60 -13.56 16.20
C LEU A 124 33.04 -12.54 17.17
N LEU A 125 33.86 -12.04 18.10
CA LEU A 125 33.42 -11.07 19.10
C LEU A 125 32.97 -9.75 18.45
N LYS A 126 33.64 -9.33 17.36
CA LYS A 126 33.24 -8.15 16.59
C LYS A 126 31.91 -8.36 15.88
N ASN A 127 31.74 -9.50 15.21
CA ASN A 127 30.48 -9.84 14.55
C ASN A 127 29.31 -9.91 15.56
N LEU A 128 29.53 -10.48 16.75
CA LEU A 128 28.50 -10.49 17.81
C LEU A 128 28.20 -9.08 18.32
N THR A 129 29.23 -8.27 18.55
CA THR A 129 29.06 -6.89 19.04
C THR A 129 28.33 -6.03 18.01
N ASP A 130 28.61 -6.22 16.71
CA ASP A 130 27.94 -5.51 15.62
C ASP A 130 26.44 -5.77 15.60
N VAL A 131 26.02 -7.04 15.71
CA VAL A 131 24.59 -7.38 15.81
C VAL A 131 23.97 -6.76 17.06
N CYS A 132 24.59 -6.89 18.25
CA CYS A 132 24.04 -6.36 19.48
C CYS A 132 23.91 -4.82 19.48
N VAL A 133 24.97 -4.11 19.09
CA VAL A 133 24.98 -2.65 19.04
C VAL A 133 24.09 -2.15 17.90
N GLY A 134 24.05 -2.85 16.77
CA GLY A 134 23.16 -2.61 15.65
C GLY A 134 21.69 -2.70 16.05
N THR A 135 21.29 -3.74 16.81
CA THR A 135 19.93 -3.86 17.35
C THR A 135 19.57 -2.67 18.24
N LEU A 136 20.45 -2.29 19.15
CA LEU A 136 20.20 -1.15 20.05
C LEU A 136 20.12 0.16 19.26
N GLY A 137 21.02 0.39 18.30
CA GLY A 137 21.00 1.57 17.43
C GLY A 137 19.73 1.66 16.60
N TRP A 138 19.29 0.54 16.03
CA TRP A 138 18.05 0.46 15.26
C TRP A 138 16.80 0.68 16.12
N TYR A 139 16.78 0.14 17.34
CA TYR A 139 15.70 0.31 18.30
C TYR A 139 15.53 1.75 18.76
N PHE A 140 16.62 2.41 19.16
CA PHE A 140 16.54 3.77 19.72
C PHE A 140 16.38 4.85 18.64
N LEU A 141 17.16 4.77 17.56
CA LEU A 141 17.31 5.84 16.59
C LEU A 141 16.93 5.44 15.17
N GLY A 142 17.27 4.23 14.74
CA GLY A 142 17.12 3.79 13.35
C GLY A 142 15.68 3.85 12.84
N TRP A 143 14.74 3.31 13.61
CA TRP A 143 13.32 3.35 13.24
C TRP A 143 12.78 4.79 13.15
N GLY A 144 13.12 5.63 14.12
CA GLY A 144 12.66 7.01 14.17
C GLY A 144 13.23 7.86 13.02
N PHE A 145 14.47 7.61 12.59
CA PHE A 145 15.05 8.32 11.44
C PHE A 145 14.53 7.82 10.09
N ALA A 146 14.30 6.52 9.94
CA ALA A 146 13.88 5.95 8.66
C ALA A 146 12.37 6.10 8.40
N TYR A 147 11.54 5.93 9.43
CA TYR A 147 10.08 5.85 9.30
C TYR A 147 9.33 6.83 10.20
N GLY A 148 10.02 7.60 11.01
CA GLY A 148 9.37 8.42 12.02
C GLY A 148 9.02 9.81 11.55
N GLY A 149 7.76 10.16 11.35
CA GLY A 149 7.37 11.56 11.12
C GLY A 149 6.13 11.71 10.26
N PRO A 150 5.62 12.94 10.13
CA PRO A 150 4.49 13.21 9.27
C PRO A 150 4.86 12.91 7.81
N LEU A 151 4.01 12.12 7.16
CA LEU A 151 4.11 11.79 5.74
C LEU A 151 3.25 12.77 4.95
N ASP A 152 3.78 13.27 3.84
CA ASP A 152 3.00 14.03 2.86
C ASP A 152 2.06 13.07 2.09
N LYS A 153 1.13 13.63 1.33
CA LYS A 153 0.12 12.88 0.53
C LYS A 153 0.73 11.89 -0.46
N ASP A 154 1.99 12.08 -0.82
CA ASP A 154 2.77 11.20 -1.69
C ASP A 154 3.58 10.13 -0.92
N GLY A 155 3.34 9.94 0.39
CA GLY A 155 4.05 8.95 1.22
C GLY A 155 5.52 9.29 1.52
N LYS A 156 5.92 10.55 1.31
CA LYS A 156 7.27 11.04 1.62
C LYS A 156 7.31 11.68 2.99
N LEU A 157 8.39 11.48 3.74
CA LEU A 157 8.62 12.18 5.00
C LEU A 157 8.62 13.70 4.74
N VAL A 158 7.82 14.45 5.50
CA VAL A 158 7.80 15.92 5.47
C VAL A 158 9.14 16.41 6.00
N GLY A 159 10.05 16.80 5.09
CA GLY A 159 11.46 17.09 5.38
C GLY A 159 12.47 16.23 4.59
N GLY A 160 11.99 15.20 3.89
CA GLY A 160 12.65 14.47 2.79
C GLY A 160 13.83 13.56 3.16
N PHE A 161 14.58 13.85 4.24
CA PHE A 161 15.84 13.16 4.55
C PHE A 161 15.83 12.36 5.85
N ALA A 162 15.20 12.88 6.91
CA ALA A 162 15.23 12.24 8.22
C ALA A 162 13.89 12.37 8.93
N GLY A 163 13.51 11.29 9.60
CA GLY A 163 12.38 11.27 10.48
C GLY A 163 12.58 12.06 11.78
N THR A 164 11.49 12.59 12.33
CA THR A 164 11.42 13.47 13.51
C THR A 164 10.66 12.87 14.68
N GLN A 165 10.07 11.69 14.54
CA GLN A 165 9.18 11.07 15.53
C GLN A 165 9.49 9.57 15.68
N MET A 166 8.76 8.85 16.54
CA MET A 166 8.86 7.38 16.67
C MET A 166 10.20 6.82 17.16
N PHE A 167 10.94 7.58 17.96
CA PHE A 167 12.19 7.11 18.58
C PHE A 167 11.90 6.19 19.78
N ALA A 168 12.80 5.24 20.05
CA ALA A 168 12.74 4.35 21.22
C ALA A 168 11.41 3.57 21.38
N GLY A 169 10.76 3.20 20.27
CA GLY A 169 9.59 2.34 20.29
C GLY A 169 8.28 2.98 20.77
N THR A 170 8.17 4.32 20.74
CA THR A 170 6.97 5.04 21.20
C THR A 170 5.67 4.72 20.43
N ASN A 171 5.73 3.95 19.34
CA ASN A 171 4.57 3.49 18.55
C ASN A 171 4.48 1.96 18.41
N PHE A 172 5.15 1.18 19.27
CA PHE A 172 5.06 -0.28 19.22
C PHE A 172 3.85 -0.86 19.95
N ALA A 173 3.25 -0.12 20.88
CA ALA A 173 2.01 -0.50 21.55
C ALA A 173 0.98 0.60 21.34
N GLU A 174 -0.16 0.25 20.75
CA GLU A 174 -1.29 1.15 20.61
C GLU A 174 -2.25 0.92 21.78
N ARG A 175 -2.74 2.01 22.36
CA ARG A 175 -3.72 1.93 23.45
C ARG A 175 -5.12 1.97 22.85
N GLN A 176 -5.80 0.83 22.88
CA GLN A 176 -7.18 0.75 22.43
C GLN A 176 -8.12 1.41 23.45
N GLU A 177 -9.33 1.78 23.02
CA GLU A 177 -10.32 2.54 23.80
C GLU A 177 -10.69 1.87 25.15
N ASP A 178 -10.51 0.55 25.26
CA ASP A 178 -10.72 -0.27 26.47
C ASP A 178 -9.52 -0.30 27.44
N GLY A 179 -8.45 0.43 27.14
CA GLY A 179 -7.29 0.60 28.01
C GLY A 179 -6.27 -0.56 27.98
N GLN A 180 -6.51 -1.61 27.19
CA GLN A 180 -5.52 -2.63 26.86
C GLN A 180 -4.46 -2.11 25.87
N LEU A 181 -3.24 -2.62 26.03
CA LEU A 181 -2.09 -2.32 25.19
C LEU A 181 -1.96 -3.46 24.18
N GLU A 182 -2.33 -3.22 22.93
CA GLU A 182 -2.20 -4.19 21.86
C GLU A 182 -0.89 -3.93 21.07
N PRO A 183 -0.17 -4.97 20.63
CA PRO A 183 1.01 -4.80 19.79
C PRO A 183 0.62 -4.20 18.44
N SER A 184 1.19 -3.05 18.09
CA SER A 184 0.96 -2.43 16.79
C SER A 184 1.67 -3.21 15.67
N ALA A 185 1.07 -3.26 14.48
CA ALA A 185 1.67 -3.82 13.25
C ALA A 185 3.06 -3.23 12.92
N SER A 186 3.34 -2.03 13.45
CA SER A 186 4.64 -1.36 13.42
C SER A 186 5.79 -2.23 13.94
N MET A 187 5.55 -3.10 14.93
CA MET A 187 6.58 -3.94 15.53
C MET A 187 7.09 -5.03 14.57
N MET A 188 6.20 -5.58 13.75
CA MET A 188 6.57 -6.60 12.75
C MET A 188 7.39 -5.97 11.63
N ASN A 189 6.95 -4.82 11.11
CA ASN A 189 7.71 -4.07 10.12
C ASN A 189 9.07 -3.62 10.67
N TRP A 190 9.13 -3.25 11.94
CA TRP A 190 10.39 -2.94 12.61
C TRP A 190 11.36 -4.13 12.59
N TYR A 191 10.88 -5.32 12.93
CA TYR A 191 11.70 -6.54 12.92
C TYR A 191 12.21 -6.86 11.52
N PHE A 192 11.34 -6.80 10.51
CA PHE A 192 11.73 -7.10 9.14
C PHE A 192 12.76 -6.11 8.55
N GLN A 193 12.65 -4.82 8.90
CA GLN A 193 13.61 -3.81 8.44
C GLN A 193 14.93 -3.83 9.22
N TRP A 194 14.90 -4.33 10.47
CA TRP A 194 16.10 -4.53 11.27
C TRP A 194 16.93 -5.73 10.80
N ALA A 195 16.21 -6.82 10.47
CA ALA A 195 16.74 -8.12 10.15
C ALA A 195 17.70 -8.11 8.95
#